data_AF-A0A238ZK05-F1
#
_entry.id   AF-A0A238ZK05-F1
#
_cell.length_a   1.000
_cell.length_b   1.000
_cell.length_c   1.000
_cell.angle_alpha   90.00
_cell.angle_beta   90.00
_cell.angle_gamma   90.00
#
_symmetry.space_group_name_H-M   'P 1'
#
loop_
_entity.id
_entity.type
_entity.pdbx_description
1 polymer ?
#
loop_
_entity_poly.entity_id
_entity_poly.type
_entity_poly.pdbx_seq_one_letter_code
_entity_poly.pdbx_strand_id
1 'polypeptide(L)'
;MNSELTRNTLDWWEKKRIWYNLIVLIFGVWQIINERPDTFNHEDILGVVLYGLGANILYSIGILIELLDEYYFKTLFKFKRFRWFFLVIGTLFSIFYTTWLIILYYNGPVWTW
;
A
#
# COMPACT_ATOMS: atom_id res chain seq x y z
N MET A 1 -17.26 13.17 22.31
CA MET A 1 -16.29 12.98 21.21
C MET A 1 -14.94 12.68 21.84
N ASN A 2 -14.38 11.48 21.68
CA ASN A 2 -13.00 11.23 22.11
C ASN A 2 -12.05 11.55 20.95
N SER A 3 -11.73 12.83 20.78
CA SER A 3 -10.70 13.29 19.84
C SER A 3 -9.37 12.55 20.02
N GLU A 4 -9.06 12.12 21.24
CA GLU A 4 -7.92 11.27 21.56
C GLU A 4 -7.98 9.90 20.88
N LEU A 5 -9.16 9.30 20.76
CA LEU A 5 -9.30 7.95 20.19
C LEU A 5 -9.03 7.98 18.68
N THR A 6 -9.60 8.96 17.99
CA THR A 6 -9.34 9.24 16.57
C THR A 6 -7.87 9.58 16.30
N ARG A 7 -7.26 10.41 17.15
CA ARG A 7 -5.83 10.77 17.03
C ARG A 7 -4.94 9.54 17.21
N ASN A 8 -5.22 8.69 18.21
CA ASN A 8 -4.48 7.45 18.43
C ASN A 8 -4.62 6.46 17.25
N THR A 9 -5.78 6.44 16.58
CA THR A 9 -6.00 5.65 15.37
C THR A 9 -5.14 6.16 14.22
N LEU A 10 -5.19 7.46 13.94
CA LEU A 10 -4.36 8.08 12.91
C LEU A 10 -2.87 7.88 13.16
N ASP A 11 -2.39 8.19 14.38
CA ASP A 11 -0.97 8.05 14.74
C ASP A 11 -0.47 6.61 14.57
N TRP A 12 -1.31 5.61 14.85
CA TRP A 12 -0.94 4.22 14.65
C TRP A 12 -0.76 3.90 13.17
N TRP A 13 -1.75 4.24 12.33
CA TRP A 13 -1.71 3.93 10.91
C TRP A 13 -0.64 4.71 10.15
N GLU A 14 -0.38 5.97 10.51
CA GLU A 14 0.69 6.77 9.89
C GLU A 14 2.08 6.21 10.21
N LYS A 15 2.31 5.78 11.46
CA LYS A 15 3.56 5.09 11.81
C LYS A 15 3.76 3.80 11.00
N LYS A 16 2.68 3.10 10.67
CA LYS A 16 2.73 1.88 9.84
C LYS A 16 2.80 2.17 8.34
N ARG A 17 2.36 3.34 7.87
CA ARG A 17 2.43 3.78 6.48
C ARG A 17 3.87 3.82 5.99
N ILE A 18 4.79 4.32 6.83
CA ILE A 18 6.22 4.37 6.52
C ILE A 18 6.77 2.95 6.28
N TRP A 19 6.47 2.00 7.17
CA TRP A 19 6.90 0.61 7.02
C TRP A 19 6.29 -0.06 5.79
N TYR A 20 4.99 0.16 5.55
CA TYR A 20 4.31 -0.34 4.36
C TYR A 20 4.98 0.17 3.08
N ASN A 21 5.20 1.49 2.97
CA ASN A 21 5.84 2.09 1.80
C ASN A 21 7.27 1.59 1.61
N LEU A 22 8.05 1.45 2.70
CA LEU A 22 9.40 0.90 2.63
C LEU A 22 9.40 -0.55 2.13
N ILE A 23 8.51 -1.39 2.64
CA ILE A 23 8.39 -2.79 2.21
C ILE A 23 8.03 -2.85 0.72
N VAL A 24 6.97 -2.15 0.31
CA VAL A 24 6.51 -2.14 -1.09
C VAL A 24 7.62 -1.61 -2.02
N LEU A 25 8.33 -0.56 -1.61
CA LEU A 25 9.45 -0.02 -2.37
C LEU A 25 10.60 -1.01 -2.51
N ILE A 26 11.02 -1.66 -1.42
CA ILE A 26 12.10 -2.66 -1.44
C ILE A 26 11.75 -3.82 -2.37
N PHE A 27 10.54 -4.37 -2.26
CA PHE A 27 10.10 -5.46 -3.12
C PHE A 27 9.96 -5.02 -4.58
N GLY A 28 9.47 -3.80 -4.83
CA GLY A 28 9.38 -3.24 -6.17
C GLY A 28 10.76 -3.09 -6.83
N VAL A 29 11.71 -2.45 -6.14
CA VAL A 29 13.09 -2.28 -6.64
C VAL A 29 13.77 -3.63 -6.84
N TRP A 30 13.62 -4.56 -5.88
CA TRP A 30 14.18 -5.91 -6.01
C TRP A 30 13.64 -6.65 -7.23
N GLN A 31 12.32 -6.57 -7.49
CA GLN A 31 11.73 -7.21 -8.66
C GLN A 31 12.19 -6.56 -9.97
N ILE A 32 12.31 -5.22 -10.02
CA ILE A 32 12.83 -4.53 -11.21
C ILE A 32 14.25 -5.00 -11.53
N ILE A 33 15.13 -5.09 -10.52
CA ILE A 33 16.51 -5.57 -10.69
C ILE A 33 16.53 -7.02 -11.20
N ASN A 34 15.63 -7.89 -10.71
CA ASN A 34 15.55 -9.28 -11.15
C ASN A 34 15.06 -9.41 -12.60
N GLU A 35 14.09 -8.61 -13.02
CA GLU A 35 13.53 -8.67 -14.38
C GLU A 35 14.42 -7.98 -15.42
N ARG A 36 15.02 -6.83 -15.05
CA ARG A 36 15.88 -6.03 -15.94
C ARG A 36 17.02 -5.36 -15.18
N PRO A 37 18.17 -6.03 -15.02
CA PRO A 37 19.31 -5.48 -14.28
C PRO A 37 19.96 -4.25 -14.95
N ASP A 38 19.80 -4.09 -16.26
CA ASP A 38 20.61 -3.13 -17.06
C ASP A 38 19.83 -1.95 -17.67
N THR A 39 18.52 -1.82 -17.42
CA THR A 39 17.70 -0.75 -18.06
C THR A 39 16.66 -0.20 -17.09
N PHE A 40 17.03 0.85 -16.36
CA PHE A 40 16.09 1.71 -15.64
C PHE A 40 15.92 3.00 -16.45
N ASN A 41 14.80 3.13 -17.15
CA ASN A 41 14.52 4.27 -18.01
C ASN A 41 13.77 5.37 -17.24
N HIS A 42 13.80 6.59 -17.76
CA HIS A 42 13.09 7.73 -17.16
C HIS A 42 11.56 7.53 -17.11
N GLU A 43 11.01 6.74 -18.03
CA GLU A 43 9.59 6.37 -18.06
C GLU A 43 9.19 5.49 -16.86
N ASP A 44 10.12 4.63 -16.39
CA ASP A 44 9.91 3.77 -15.23
C ASP A 44 9.70 4.60 -13.94
N ILE A 45 10.37 5.77 -13.85
CA ILE A 45 10.24 6.67 -12.69
C ILE A 45 8.80 7.18 -12.56
N LEU A 46 8.18 7.58 -13.67
CA LEU A 46 6.81 8.07 -13.70
C LEU A 46 5.82 6.97 -13.28
N GLY A 47 6.02 5.76 -13.80
CA GLY A 47 5.24 4.58 -13.42
C GLY A 47 5.33 4.26 -11.93
N VAL A 48 6.54 4.26 -11.37
CA VAL A 48 6.79 4.01 -9.94
C VAL A 48 6.13 5.08 -9.06
N VAL A 49 6.20 6.36 -9.44
CA VAL A 49 5.57 7.45 -8.68
C VAL A 49 4.04 7.33 -8.68
N LEU A 50 3.44 7.14 -9.86
CA LEU A 50 1.99 6.97 -9.98
C LEU A 50 1.49 5.74 -9.21
N TYR A 51 2.22 4.64 -9.30
CA TYR A 51 1.92 3.43 -8.55
C TYR A 51 2.04 3.65 -7.04
N GLY A 52 3.10 4.34 -6.59
CA GLY A 52 3.28 4.70 -5.17
C GLY A 52 2.12 5.52 -4.61
N LEU A 53 1.56 6.44 -5.40
CA LEU A 53 0.34 7.17 -5.03
C LEU A 53 -0.87 6.24 -4.90
N GLY A 54 -1.11 5.39 -5.89
CA GLY A 54 -2.20 4.40 -5.85
C GLY A 54 -2.11 3.46 -4.64
N ALA A 55 -0.91 2.93 -4.37
CA ALA A 55 -0.64 2.08 -3.22
C ALA A 55 -0.91 2.78 -1.88
N ASN A 56 -0.63 4.08 -1.78
CA ASN A 56 -0.93 4.88 -0.58
C ASN A 56 -2.42 5.19 -0.43
N ILE A 57 -3.15 5.37 -1.53
CA ILE A 57 -4.62 5.53 -1.50
C ILE A 57 -5.25 4.24 -0.98
N LEU A 58 -4.87 3.08 -1.53
CA LEU A 58 -5.37 1.78 -1.09
C LEU A 58 -5.06 1.51 0.39
N TYR A 59 -3.84 1.83 0.84
CA TYR A 59 -3.48 1.75 2.25
C TYR A 59 -4.41 2.62 3.13
N SER A 60 -4.74 3.82 2.65
CA SER A 60 -5.60 4.76 3.38
C SER A 60 -7.05 4.28 3.52
N ILE A 61 -7.50 3.30 2.72
CA ILE A 61 -8.82 2.68 2.89
C ILE A 61 -8.91 1.97 4.26
N GLY A 62 -7.83 1.32 4.72
CA GLY A 62 -7.79 0.68 6.03
C GLY A 62 -7.99 1.67 7.18
N ILE A 63 -7.38 2.85 7.06
CA ILE A 63 -7.58 3.98 7.98
C ILE A 63 -9.05 4.41 7.97
N LEU A 64 -9.60 4.64 6.78
CA LEU A 64 -10.97 5.12 6.61
C LEU A 64 -11.99 4.16 7.20
N ILE A 65 -11.88 2.85 6.95
CA ILE A 65 -12.80 1.84 7.49
C ILE A 65 -12.85 1.91 9.01
N GLU A 66 -11.70 2.03 9.64
CA GLU A 66 -11.63 2.11 11.10
C GLU A 66 -12.17 3.45 11.63
N LEU A 67 -11.83 4.56 10.99
CA LEU A 67 -12.38 5.87 11.34
C LEU A 67 -13.90 5.90 11.19
N LEU A 68 -14.45 5.23 10.17
CA LEU A 68 -15.89 5.11 9.98
C LEU A 68 -16.56 4.30 11.11
N ASP A 69 -15.95 3.22 11.59
CA ASP A 69 -16.45 2.44 12.73
C ASP A 69 -16.39 3.24 14.04
N GLU A 70 -15.30 3.96 14.28
CA GLU A 70 -15.15 4.79 15.47
C GLU A 70 -16.12 5.99 15.44
N TYR A 71 -16.33 6.63 14.28
CA TYR A 71 -17.13 7.84 14.15
C TYR A 71 -18.64 7.55 14.01
N TYR A 72 -19.04 6.68 13.08
CA TYR A 72 -20.46 6.43 12.76
C TYR A 72 -21.05 5.27 13.55
N PHE A 73 -20.29 4.19 13.75
CA PHE A 73 -20.81 2.95 14.34
C PHE A 73 -20.48 2.81 15.83
N LYS A 74 -19.82 3.81 16.44
CA LYS A 74 -19.44 3.81 17.87
C LYS A 74 -18.69 2.53 18.28
N THR A 75 -17.79 2.03 17.41
CA THR A 75 -16.97 0.84 17.66
C THR A 75 -17.78 -0.46 17.79
N LEU A 76 -18.94 -0.56 17.14
CA LEU A 76 -19.78 -1.77 17.16
C LEU A 76 -19.05 -2.98 16.56
N PHE A 77 -18.27 -2.76 15.49
CA PHE A 77 -17.54 -3.82 14.79
C PHE A 77 -16.15 -4.09 15.36
N LYS A 78 -15.62 -3.20 16.20
CA LYS A 78 -14.32 -3.33 16.87
C LYS A 78 -13.17 -3.57 15.88
N PHE A 79 -13.16 -2.87 14.74
CA PHE A 79 -12.13 -3.04 13.71
C PHE A 79 -10.70 -2.76 14.21
N LYS A 80 -10.58 -2.02 15.32
CA LYS A 80 -9.33 -1.86 16.09
C LYS A 80 -8.60 -3.17 16.39
N ARG A 81 -9.32 -4.26 16.65
CA ARG A 81 -8.73 -5.58 16.90
C ARG A 81 -8.10 -6.19 15.64
N PHE A 82 -8.64 -5.85 14.47
CA PHE A 82 -8.25 -6.40 13.18
C PHE A 82 -7.24 -5.53 12.41
N ARG A 83 -6.79 -4.40 12.98
CA ARG A 83 -5.78 -3.51 12.38
C ARG A 83 -4.57 -4.26 11.82
N TRP A 84 -4.00 -5.16 12.61
CA TRP A 84 -2.85 -5.97 12.19
C TRP A 84 -3.19 -6.92 11.05
N PHE A 85 -4.38 -7.51 11.06
CA PHE A 85 -4.83 -8.38 9.99
C PHE A 85 -4.94 -7.62 8.66
N PHE A 86 -5.64 -6.47 8.65
CA PHE A 86 -5.75 -5.65 7.45
C PHE A 86 -4.40 -5.12 6.98
N LEU A 87 -3.53 -4.69 7.90
CA LEU A 87 -2.19 -4.23 7.57
C LEU A 87 -1.37 -5.34 6.89
N VAL A 88 -1.33 -6.54 7.48
CA VAL A 88 -0.55 -7.66 6.94
C VAL A 88 -1.11 -8.12 5.60
N ILE A 89 -2.42 -8.36 5.50
CA ILE A 89 -3.04 -8.82 4.26
C ILE A 89 -2.92 -7.78 3.15
N GLY A 90 -3.11 -6.50 3.47
CA GLY A 90 -2.96 -5.40 2.52
C GLY A 90 -1.51 -5.27 2.05
N THR A 91 -0.54 -5.41 2.97
CA THR A 91 0.89 -5.39 2.60
C THR A 91 1.25 -6.56 1.70
N LEU A 92 0.83 -7.79 2.04
CA LEU A 92 1.07 -8.98 1.21
C LEU A 92 0.43 -8.84 -0.18
N PHE A 93 -0.81 -8.36 -0.23
CA PHE A 93 -1.49 -8.07 -1.49
C PHE A 93 -0.73 -7.04 -2.31
N SER A 94 -0.29 -5.93 -1.70
CA SER A 94 0.49 -4.90 -2.39
C SER A 94 1.83 -5.43 -2.89
N ILE A 95 2.55 -6.26 -2.14
CA ILE A 95 3.79 -6.90 -2.62
C ILE A 95 3.48 -7.77 -3.84
N PHE A 96 2.48 -8.65 -3.73
CA PHE A 96 2.08 -9.55 -4.81
C PHE A 96 1.69 -8.77 -6.07
N TYR A 97 0.84 -7.76 -5.92
CA TYR A 97 0.36 -6.94 -7.02
C TYR A 97 1.50 -6.12 -7.66
N THR A 98 2.40 -5.55 -6.85
CA THR A 98 3.59 -4.82 -7.33
C THR A 98 4.46 -5.74 -8.17
N THR A 99 4.75 -6.93 -7.65
CA THR A 99 5.59 -7.93 -8.33
C THR A 99 4.95 -8.35 -9.65
N TRP A 100 3.67 -8.69 -9.62
CA TRP A 100 2.89 -9.07 -10.80
C TRP A 100 2.89 -7.99 -11.87
N LEU A 101 2.68 -6.73 -11.47
CA LEU A 101 2.64 -5.60 -12.39
C LEU A 101 3.99 -5.33 -13.07
N ILE A 102 5.09 -5.47 -12.33
CA ILE A 102 6.46 -5.34 -12.89
C ILE A 102 6.74 -6.46 -13.89
N ILE A 103 6.37 -7.71 -13.58
CA ILE A 103 6.49 -8.83 -14.51
C ILE A 103 5.70 -8.56 -15.80
N LEU A 104 4.46 -8.09 -15.67
CA LEU A 104 3.63 -7.72 -16.83
C LEU A 104 4.21 -6.55 -17.62
N TYR A 105 4.81 -5.56 -16.95
CA TYR A 105 5.42 -4.41 -17.61
C TYR A 105 6.61 -4.82 -18.50
N TYR A 106 7.49 -5.69 -18.00
CA TYR A 106 8.70 -6.11 -18.73
C TYR A 106 8.50 -7.30 -19.66
N ASN A 107 7.60 -8.23 -19.33
CA ASN A 107 7.38 -9.49 -20.07
C ASN A 107 6.03 -9.55 -20.80
N GLY A 108 5.15 -8.56 -20.59
CA GLY A 108 3.86 -8.49 -21.25
C GLY A 108 3.97 -8.19 -22.76
N PRO A 109 2.93 -8.52 -23.54
CA PRO A 109 2.92 -8.22 -24.97
C PRO A 109 3.06 -6.71 -25.19
N VAL A 110 3.93 -6.33 -26.13
CA VAL A 110 4.32 -4.94 -26.51
C VAL A 110 3.12 -4.02 -26.90
N TRP A 111 1.90 -4.54 -26.96
CA TRP A 111 0.72 -3.91 -27.55
C TRP A 111 -0.30 -3.32 -26.57
N THR A 112 0.04 -3.11 -25.29
CA THR A 112 -0.89 -2.54 -24.29
C THR A 112 -0.37 -1.30 -23.56
N TRP A 113 0.43 -0.47 -24.22
CA TRP A 113 0.81 0.86 -23.73
C TRP A 113 0.38 1.94 -24.73
#